data_AF-A0A084VHM9-F1
#
_entry.id   AF-A0A084VHM9-F1
#
_cell.length_a   1.000
_cell.length_b   1.000
_cell.length_c   1.000
_cell.angle_alpha   90.00
_cell.angle_beta   90.00
_cell.angle_gamma   90.00
#
_symmetry.space_group_name_H-M   'P 1'
#
loop_
_entity.id
_entity.type
_entity.pdbx_description
1 polymer ?
#
loop_
_entity_poly.entity_id
_entity_poly.type
_entity_poly.pdbx_seq_one_letter_code
_entity_poly.pdbx_strand_id
1 'polypeptide(L)'
;MVETVSSFNNDYFVNTKAIHRSGDINLWNCTITPKDFHAIRYELPMNTRIVRINVDGRGVGLLTIQYEYSLDLRYHGHRFDLSVEKMTSNLSYELQLGICASFIPKHTNERSNMTLVEVNFPSGYNVDNDPISNATGATAIQKVDIQFGATVVMIYYESMGTEKNCFVITAYRRLKVSSRRPAYVIVKDYYHPENNAIEDYNTEQDEE
;
A
#
# COMPACT_ATOMS: atom_id res chain seq x y z
N MET A 1 40.16 -18.18 -21.51
CA MET A 1 40.26 -17.88 -20.07
C MET A 1 39.10 -16.97 -19.75
N VAL A 2 38.10 -17.45 -19.02
CA VAL A 2 36.99 -16.59 -18.55
C VAL A 2 37.48 -15.97 -17.25
N GLU A 3 37.80 -14.68 -17.26
CA GLU A 3 38.11 -13.96 -16.02
C GLU A 3 36.87 -13.98 -15.14
N THR A 4 36.96 -14.66 -13.99
CA THR A 4 35.91 -14.65 -12.97
C THR A 4 35.80 -13.25 -12.42
N VAL A 5 34.74 -12.53 -12.81
CA VAL A 5 34.44 -11.20 -12.29
C VAL A 5 34.20 -11.32 -10.78
N SER A 6 35.00 -10.62 -9.99
CA SER A 6 34.99 -10.69 -8.52
C SER A 6 35.14 -9.31 -7.90
N SER A 7 34.43 -9.06 -6.81
CA SER A 7 34.48 -7.79 -6.07
C SER A 7 35.87 -7.47 -5.50
N PHE A 8 36.73 -8.47 -5.31
CA PHE A 8 38.10 -8.30 -4.83
C PHE A 8 39.04 -7.65 -5.87
N ASN A 9 38.60 -7.54 -7.12
CA ASN A 9 39.34 -6.88 -8.21
C ASN A 9 38.59 -5.65 -8.75
N ASN A 10 37.69 -5.07 -7.97
CA ASN A 10 36.98 -3.87 -8.36
C ASN A 10 37.97 -2.71 -8.53
N ASP A 11 37.99 -2.14 -9.72
CA ASP A 11 38.70 -0.90 -10.06
C ASP A 11 37.91 -0.23 -11.18
N TYR A 12 36.87 0.48 -10.78
CA TYR A 12 36.00 1.20 -11.71
C TYR A 12 35.54 2.53 -11.14
N PHE A 13 35.44 3.50 -12.03
CA PHE A 13 34.91 4.82 -11.76
C PHE A 13 33.42 4.87 -12.10
N VAL A 14 32.64 5.52 -11.25
CA VAL A 14 31.22 5.76 -11.45
C VAL A 14 30.95 7.26 -11.43
N ASN A 15 30.37 7.75 -12.52
CA ASN A 15 29.85 9.10 -12.65
C ASN A 15 28.32 9.05 -12.66
N THR A 16 27.70 9.63 -11.64
CA THR A 16 26.24 9.74 -11.52
C THR A 16 25.82 11.18 -11.71
N LYS A 17 24.89 11.41 -12.64
CA LYS A 17 24.34 12.73 -12.97
C LYS A 17 22.82 12.70 -12.79
N ALA A 18 22.30 13.47 -11.85
CA ALA A 18 20.87 13.73 -11.70
C ALA A 18 20.50 15.05 -12.39
N ILE A 19 19.52 15.00 -13.28
CA ILE A 19 19.03 16.15 -14.05
C ILE A 19 17.62 16.48 -13.56
N HIS A 20 17.45 17.72 -13.12
CA HIS A 20 16.21 18.23 -12.54
C HIS A 20 15.27 18.77 -13.59
N ARG A 21 13.99 18.91 -13.23
CA ARG A 21 13.00 19.58 -14.07
C ARG A 21 13.37 21.03 -14.40
N SER A 22 14.05 21.72 -13.49
CA SER A 22 14.54 23.09 -13.67
C SER A 22 15.71 23.20 -14.65
N GLY A 23 16.31 22.07 -15.04
CA GLY A 23 17.56 22.04 -15.81
C GLY A 23 18.82 22.00 -14.93
N ASP A 24 18.68 22.17 -13.61
CA ASP A 24 19.79 22.01 -12.66
C ASP A 24 20.34 20.58 -12.67
N ILE A 25 21.62 20.45 -12.32
CA ILE A 25 22.34 19.18 -12.38
C ILE A 25 23.06 18.94 -11.06
N ASN A 26 22.86 17.76 -10.48
CA ASN A 26 23.74 17.22 -9.45
C ASN A 26 24.66 16.16 -10.06
N LEU A 27 25.93 16.17 -9.66
CA LEU A 27 26.94 15.27 -10.18
C LEU A 27 27.75 14.67 -9.02
N TRP A 28 27.85 13.34 -9.02
CA TRP A 28 28.64 12.58 -8.07
C TRP A 28 29.62 11.70 -8.82
N ASN A 29 30.85 11.67 -8.31
CA ASN A 29 31.95 10.90 -8.87
C ASN A 29 32.52 10.03 -7.76
N CYS A 30 32.58 8.72 -7.96
CA CYS A 30 33.28 7.83 -7.04
C CYS A 30 34.14 6.83 -7.80
N THR A 31 35.26 6.45 -7.19
CA THR A 31 36.08 5.33 -7.65
C THR A 31 35.83 4.18 -6.70
N ILE A 32 35.52 3.01 -7.23
CA ILE A 32 35.29 1.79 -6.47
C ILE A 32 36.53 0.93 -6.60
N THR A 33 37.13 0.66 -5.45
CA THR A 33 38.32 -0.19 -5.28
C THR A 33 37.96 -1.43 -4.45
N PRO A 34 38.87 -2.41 -4.29
CA PRO A 34 38.58 -3.56 -3.44
C PRO A 34 38.45 -3.21 -1.96
N LYS A 35 38.80 -1.98 -1.54
CA LYS A 35 38.68 -1.50 -0.16
C LYS A 35 37.28 -0.97 0.15
N ASP A 36 36.46 -0.75 -0.87
CA ASP A 36 35.13 -0.17 -0.75
C ASP A 36 34.09 -1.27 -0.52
N PHE A 37 34.03 -1.77 0.72
CA PHE A 37 33.11 -2.85 1.11
C PHE A 37 31.71 -2.37 1.51
N HIS A 38 31.50 -1.05 1.66
CA HIS A 38 30.22 -0.47 2.07
C HIS A 38 29.45 0.09 0.88
N ALA A 39 28.13 0.05 0.95
CA ALA A 39 27.26 0.65 -0.06
C ALA A 39 27.42 2.19 -0.06
N ILE A 40 27.75 2.76 -1.21
CA ILE A 40 27.75 4.21 -1.43
C ILE A 40 26.31 4.65 -1.73
N ARG A 41 25.84 5.69 -1.04
CA ARG A 41 24.48 6.21 -1.16
C ARG A 41 24.51 7.69 -1.52
N TYR A 42 23.64 8.07 -2.45
CA TYR A 42 23.42 9.46 -2.82
C TYR A 42 21.93 9.76 -2.71
N GLU A 43 21.59 10.85 -2.03
CA GLU A 43 20.23 11.35 -1.96
C GLU A 43 19.90 12.08 -3.27
N LEU A 44 18.90 11.57 -3.99
CA LEU A 44 18.40 12.20 -5.20
C LEU A 44 17.37 13.27 -4.82
N PRO A 45 17.55 14.54 -5.26
CA PRO A 45 16.56 15.56 -4.99
C PRO A 45 15.19 15.22 -5.59
N MET A 46 14.10 15.63 -4.91
CA MET A 46 12.72 15.27 -5.28
C MET A 46 12.30 15.72 -6.70
N ASN A 47 12.96 16.74 -7.25
CA ASN A 47 12.71 17.27 -8.60
C ASN A 47 13.56 16.60 -9.70
N THR A 48 14.32 15.54 -9.37
CA THR A 48 15.10 14.74 -10.32
C THR A 48 14.16 14.07 -11.33
N ARG A 49 14.50 14.14 -12.62
CA ARG A 49 13.75 13.51 -13.71
C ARG A 49 14.54 12.45 -14.44
N ILE A 50 15.84 12.66 -14.56
CA ILE A 50 16.73 11.73 -15.27
C ILE A 50 17.95 11.49 -14.39
N VAL A 51 18.26 10.23 -14.17
CA VAL A 51 19.53 9.79 -13.57
C VAL A 51 20.35 9.13 -14.67
N ARG A 52 21.54 9.67 -14.96
CA ARG A 52 22.50 9.07 -15.89
C ARG A 52 23.69 8.56 -15.09
N ILE A 53 24.00 7.28 -15.25
CA ILE A 53 25.14 6.66 -14.58
C ILE A 53 26.07 6.14 -15.66
N ASN A 54 27.32 6.60 -15.63
CA ASN A 54 28.39 6.10 -16.48
C ASN A 54 29.39 5.35 -15.60
N VAL A 55 29.75 4.14 -16.01
CA VAL A 55 30.72 3.31 -15.31
C VAL A 55 31.87 3.03 -16.27
N ASP A 56 33.10 3.21 -15.80
CA ASP A 56 34.31 2.97 -16.58
C ASP A 56 35.34 2.21 -15.74
N GLY A 57 35.92 1.13 -16.26
CA GLY A 57 36.87 0.26 -15.55
C GLY A 57 36.44 -1.20 -15.51
N ARG A 58 36.89 -1.93 -14.48
CA ARG A 58 36.70 -3.38 -14.33
C ARG A 58 36.20 -3.74 -12.94
N GLY A 59 35.21 -4.62 -12.86
CA GLY A 59 34.71 -5.12 -11.58
C GLY A 59 33.25 -5.54 -11.65
N VAL A 60 32.65 -5.72 -10.49
CA VAL A 60 31.22 -5.98 -10.31
C VAL A 60 30.68 -5.13 -9.17
N GLY A 61 29.48 -4.60 -9.38
CA GLY A 61 28.73 -3.88 -8.37
C GLY A 61 27.24 -3.98 -8.65
N LEU A 62 26.44 -3.81 -7.59
CA LEU A 62 25.00 -3.67 -7.70
C LEU A 62 24.64 -2.19 -7.57
N LEU A 63 23.86 -1.69 -8.52
CA LEU A 63 23.29 -0.35 -8.46
C LEU A 63 21.79 -0.46 -8.18
N THR A 64 21.32 0.31 -7.20
CA THR A 64 19.91 0.33 -6.81
C THR A 64 19.44 1.78 -6.72
N ILE A 65 18.29 2.06 -7.35
CA ILE A 65 17.57 3.32 -7.19
C ILE A 65 16.33 3.02 -6.35
N GLN A 66 16.21 3.70 -5.22
CA GLN A 66 15.06 3.60 -4.33
C GLN A 66 14.28 4.90 -4.40
N TYR A 67 12.96 4.81 -4.57
CA TYR A 67 12.07 5.96 -4.62
C TYR A 67 10.79 5.66 -3.85
N GLU A 68 10.28 6.67 -3.16
CA GLU A 68 9.02 6.61 -2.43
C GLU A 68 8.11 7.73 -2.93
N TYR A 69 6.83 7.42 -3.07
CA TYR A 69 5.85 8.36 -3.59
C TYR A 69 4.47 8.04 -3.04
N SER A 70 3.66 9.09 -2.87
CA SER A 70 2.26 8.95 -2.48
C SER A 70 1.39 8.88 -3.73
N LEU A 71 0.51 7.88 -3.78
CA LEU A 71 -0.53 7.77 -4.80
C LEU A 71 -1.90 7.96 -4.17
N ASP A 72 -2.78 8.66 -4.90
CA ASP A 72 -4.20 8.68 -4.59
C ASP A 72 -4.89 7.58 -5.39
N LEU A 73 -5.20 6.47 -4.73
CA LEU A 73 -5.75 5.28 -5.36
C LEU A 73 -7.16 5.50 -5.94
N ARG A 74 -7.88 6.55 -5.53
CA ARG A 74 -9.25 6.87 -6.02
C ARG A 74 -9.31 7.22 -7.51
N TYR A 75 -8.19 7.64 -8.10
CA TYR A 75 -8.12 8.05 -9.51
C TYR A 75 -7.54 6.96 -10.43
N HIS A 76 -7.35 5.74 -9.92
CA HIS A 76 -6.84 4.61 -10.68
C HIS A 76 -7.95 3.64 -11.06
N GLY A 77 -7.77 2.93 -12.19
CA GLY A 77 -8.76 1.96 -12.63
C GLY A 77 -8.94 0.83 -11.61
N HIS A 78 -10.16 0.66 -11.12
CA HIS A 78 -10.48 -0.35 -10.11
C HIS A 78 -10.80 -1.71 -10.74
N ARG A 79 -10.35 -2.79 -10.10
CA ARG A 79 -10.73 -4.17 -10.44
C ARG A 79 -11.70 -4.79 -9.44
N PHE A 80 -12.15 -3.98 -8.49
CA PHE A 80 -13.17 -4.34 -7.52
C PHE A 80 -14.24 -3.25 -7.51
N ASP A 81 -15.48 -3.65 -7.28
CA ASP A 81 -16.56 -2.77 -6.85
C ASP A 81 -16.60 -2.84 -5.32
N LEU A 82 -16.42 -1.69 -4.65
CA LEU A 82 -16.38 -1.55 -3.20
C LEU A 82 -17.40 -0.50 -2.79
N SER A 83 -18.25 -0.82 -1.82
CA SER A 83 -19.17 0.14 -1.21
C SER A 83 -19.04 0.10 0.31
N VAL A 84 -18.99 1.28 0.92
CA VAL A 84 -18.89 1.47 2.37
C VAL A 84 -20.03 2.37 2.82
N GLU A 85 -20.90 1.85 3.67
CA GLU A 85 -22.06 2.59 4.18
C GLU A 85 -22.02 2.67 5.70
N LYS A 86 -22.13 3.88 6.26
CA LYS A 86 -22.30 4.07 7.70
C LYS A 86 -23.71 3.65 8.09
N MET A 87 -23.82 2.67 8.97
CA MET A 87 -25.10 2.22 9.49
C MET A 87 -25.54 3.10 10.67
N THR A 88 -26.85 3.25 10.84
CA THR A 88 -27.43 3.98 11.97
C THR A 88 -27.24 3.17 13.26
N SER A 89 -26.45 3.70 14.20
CA SER A 89 -26.42 3.20 15.59
C SER A 89 -27.08 4.21 16.53
N ASN A 90 -27.73 3.69 17.57
CA ASN A 90 -28.30 4.48 18.66
C ASN A 90 -27.23 4.95 19.67
N LEU A 91 -26.00 4.44 19.56
CA LEU A 91 -24.89 4.75 20.47
C LEU A 91 -23.91 5.71 19.78
N SER A 92 -23.75 6.92 20.33
CA SER A 92 -22.87 7.96 19.76
C SER A 92 -21.38 7.59 19.75
N TYR A 93 -20.99 6.56 20.49
CA TYR A 93 -19.62 6.05 20.53
C TYR A 93 -19.44 4.78 19.69
N GLU A 94 -20.48 4.28 19.04
CA GLU A 94 -20.41 3.10 18.17
C GLU A 94 -20.36 3.53 16.70
N LEU A 95 -19.51 2.86 15.94
CA LEU A 95 -19.39 3.00 14.50
C LEU A 95 -19.66 1.64 13.87
N GLN A 96 -20.76 1.54 13.13
CA GLN A 96 -21.10 0.37 12.32
C GLN A 96 -20.96 0.71 10.84
N LEU A 97 -20.22 -0.12 10.10
CA LEU A 97 -20.02 0.03 8.67
C LEU A 97 -20.52 -1.22 7.96
N GLY A 98 -21.45 -1.05 7.02
CA GLY A 98 -21.81 -2.05 6.03
C GLY A 98 -20.82 -1.96 4.88
N ILE A 99 -20.07 -3.04 4.64
CA ILE A 99 -19.04 -3.10 3.60
C ILE A 99 -19.43 -4.21 2.64
N CYS A 100 -19.46 -3.91 1.34
CA CYS A 100 -19.64 -4.90 0.29
C CYS A 100 -18.53 -4.78 -0.74
N ALA A 101 -18.01 -5.91 -1.19
CA ALA A 101 -17.01 -5.97 -2.26
C ALA A 101 -17.32 -7.09 -3.27
N SER A 102 -17.00 -6.84 -4.53
CA SER A 102 -17.01 -7.85 -5.61
C SER A 102 -15.92 -7.55 -6.63
N PHE A 103 -15.48 -8.56 -7.38
CA PHE A 103 -14.47 -8.42 -8.42
C PHE A 103 -15.09 -8.05 -9.77
N ILE A 104 -14.38 -7.20 -10.53
CA ILE A 104 -14.75 -6.78 -11.89
C ILE A 104 -13.94 -7.60 -12.91
N PRO A 105 -14.53 -8.68 -13.49
CA PRO A 105 -13.85 -9.52 -14.46
C PRO A 105 -13.70 -8.83 -15.81
N LYS A 106 -12.60 -9.10 -16.52
CA LYS A 106 -12.40 -8.75 -17.94
C LYS A 106 -12.88 -9.86 -18.86
N HIS A 107 -12.85 -11.10 -18.39
CA HIS A 107 -13.27 -12.28 -19.13
C HIS A 107 -14.35 -13.07 -18.40
N THR A 108 -15.12 -13.86 -19.15
CA THR A 108 -16.13 -14.75 -18.58
C THR A 108 -15.50 -15.70 -17.57
N ASN A 109 -16.10 -15.82 -16.38
CA ASN A 109 -15.67 -16.66 -15.26
C ASN A 109 -14.30 -16.30 -14.64
N GLU A 110 -13.75 -15.12 -14.93
CA GLU A 110 -12.57 -14.62 -14.23
C GLU A 110 -12.94 -14.28 -12.77
N ARG A 111 -12.07 -14.68 -11.84
CA ARG A 111 -12.12 -14.33 -10.41
C ARG A 111 -10.77 -13.74 -10.02
N SER A 112 -10.74 -13.01 -8.91
CA SER A 112 -9.47 -12.63 -8.29
C SER A 112 -8.75 -13.85 -7.71
N ASN A 113 -7.47 -13.68 -7.36
CA ASN A 113 -6.82 -14.62 -6.44
C ASN A 113 -7.31 -14.35 -5.01
N MET A 114 -6.47 -14.65 -4.01
CA MET A 114 -6.77 -14.31 -2.62
C MET A 114 -7.05 -12.80 -2.50
N THR A 115 -8.22 -12.45 -1.96
CA THR A 115 -8.64 -11.07 -1.77
C THR A 115 -8.45 -10.66 -0.32
N LEU A 116 -7.92 -9.47 -0.11
CA LEU A 116 -7.77 -8.84 1.20
C LEU A 116 -8.63 -7.59 1.26
N VAL A 117 -9.50 -7.51 2.27
CA VAL A 117 -10.20 -6.28 2.64
C VAL A 117 -9.57 -5.74 3.91
N GLU A 118 -9.06 -4.51 3.85
CA GLU A 118 -8.41 -3.81 4.94
C GLU A 118 -9.28 -2.61 5.35
N VAL A 119 -9.77 -2.65 6.58
CA VAL A 119 -10.62 -1.61 7.17
C VAL A 119 -9.76 -0.83 8.16
N ASN A 120 -9.45 0.42 7.81
CA ASN A 120 -8.74 1.34 8.71
C ASN A 120 -9.77 2.17 9.47
N PHE A 121 -9.64 2.28 10.79
CA PHE A 121 -10.56 3.06 11.62
C PHE A 121 -10.05 4.47 11.90
N PRO A 122 -10.95 5.47 12.09
CA PRO A 122 -10.55 6.81 12.47
C PRO A 122 -9.85 6.84 13.84
N SER A 123 -9.00 7.84 14.05
CA SER A 123 -8.32 8.04 15.33
C SER A 123 -9.29 8.04 16.51
N GLY A 124 -8.98 7.20 17.51
CA GLY A 124 -9.77 7.05 18.74
C GLY A 124 -10.84 5.96 18.69
N TYR A 125 -11.02 5.28 17.55
CA TYR A 125 -11.86 4.09 17.44
C TYR A 125 -11.02 2.81 17.51
N ASN A 126 -11.53 1.82 18.23
CA ASN A 126 -10.96 0.48 18.28
C ASN A 126 -12.06 -0.56 18.13
N VAL A 127 -11.72 -1.66 17.46
CA VAL A 127 -12.58 -2.83 17.39
C VAL A 127 -12.45 -3.71 18.63
N ASP A 128 -13.48 -4.52 18.89
CA ASP A 128 -13.41 -5.62 19.85
C ASP A 128 -12.90 -6.90 19.17
N ASN A 129 -12.75 -7.99 19.92
CA ASN A 129 -12.13 -9.23 19.43
C ASN A 129 -12.86 -9.91 18.27
N ASP A 130 -14.18 -9.75 18.18
CA ASP A 130 -15.01 -10.27 17.08
C ASP A 130 -15.87 -9.14 16.51
N PRO A 131 -15.30 -8.31 15.62
CA PRO A 131 -15.97 -7.09 15.18
C PRO A 131 -16.88 -7.29 13.98
N ILE A 132 -16.91 -8.49 13.39
CA ILE A 132 -17.63 -8.77 12.15
C ILE A 132 -18.96 -9.46 12.45
N SER A 133 -20.02 -8.97 11.83
CA SER A 133 -21.36 -9.56 11.90
C SER A 133 -22.02 -9.54 10.52
N ASN A 134 -23.12 -10.27 10.38
CA ASN A 134 -23.95 -10.27 9.16
C ASN A 134 -23.16 -10.53 7.87
N ALA A 135 -22.14 -11.39 7.93
CA ALA A 135 -21.38 -11.78 6.75
C ALA A 135 -22.27 -12.56 5.79
N THR A 136 -22.30 -12.12 4.53
CA THR A 136 -23.11 -12.68 3.44
C THR A 136 -22.29 -12.72 2.16
N GLY A 137 -22.68 -13.60 1.24
CA GLY A 137 -21.95 -13.83 -0.02
C GLY A 137 -21.75 -15.31 -0.28
N ALA A 138 -21.35 -15.66 -1.49
CA ALA A 138 -21.02 -17.05 -1.82
C ALA A 138 -19.64 -17.45 -1.29
N THR A 139 -18.74 -16.47 -1.12
CA THR A 139 -17.38 -16.70 -0.61
C THR A 139 -17.33 -16.42 0.88
N ALA A 140 -16.96 -17.43 1.67
CA ALA A 140 -16.79 -17.28 3.11
C ALA A 140 -15.51 -16.53 3.47
N ILE A 141 -15.56 -15.77 4.57
CA ILE A 141 -14.38 -15.17 5.20
C ILE A 141 -13.51 -16.31 5.75
N GLN A 142 -12.24 -16.35 5.33
CA GLN A 142 -11.28 -17.37 5.73
C GLN A 142 -10.58 -17.02 7.04
N LYS A 143 -10.27 -15.73 7.21
CA LYS A 143 -9.56 -15.22 8.39
C LYS A 143 -9.91 -13.76 8.62
N VAL A 144 -9.95 -13.40 9.90
CA VAL A 144 -9.98 -12.01 10.37
C VAL A 144 -8.74 -11.80 11.23
N ASP A 145 -8.00 -10.73 10.97
CA ASP A 145 -6.80 -10.38 11.73
C ASP A 145 -6.89 -8.92 12.19
N ILE A 146 -6.69 -8.70 13.48
CA ILE A 146 -6.83 -7.39 14.12
C ILE A 146 -5.43 -6.87 14.41
N GLN A 147 -5.07 -5.75 13.79
CA GLN A 147 -3.71 -5.22 13.84
C GLN A 147 -3.67 -3.81 14.42
N PHE A 148 -2.44 -3.32 14.66
CA PHE A 148 -2.15 -1.95 15.10
C PHE A 148 -2.96 -1.52 16.34
N GLY A 149 -3.04 -2.40 17.34
CA GLY A 149 -3.81 -2.13 18.57
C GLY A 149 -5.31 -1.99 18.33
N ALA A 150 -5.88 -2.83 17.46
CA ALA A 150 -7.31 -2.83 17.11
C ALA A 150 -7.80 -1.59 16.34
N THR A 151 -6.91 -0.95 15.57
CA THR A 151 -7.27 0.19 14.71
C THR A 151 -7.32 -0.17 13.21
N VAL A 152 -6.91 -1.39 12.86
CA VAL A 152 -7.01 -1.95 11.51
C VAL A 152 -7.51 -3.38 11.59
N VAL A 153 -8.46 -3.73 10.73
CA VAL A 153 -8.94 -5.10 10.58
C VAL A 153 -8.67 -5.59 9.16
N MET A 154 -8.02 -6.73 9.05
CA MET A 154 -7.69 -7.41 7.80
C MET A 154 -8.57 -8.65 7.63
N ILE A 155 -9.28 -8.73 6.51
CA ILE A 155 -10.26 -9.77 6.23
C ILE A 155 -9.86 -10.49 4.95
N TYR A 156 -9.70 -11.80 5.06
CA TYR A 156 -9.16 -12.63 3.99
C TYR A 156 -10.27 -13.47 3.36
N TYR A 157 -10.33 -13.44 2.04
CA TYR A 157 -11.17 -14.30 1.22
C TYR A 157 -10.29 -15.12 0.28
N GLU A 158 -10.69 -16.36 0.00
CA GLU A 158 -9.97 -17.22 -0.94
C GLU A 158 -9.95 -16.66 -2.37
N SER A 159 -11.10 -16.13 -2.82
CA SER A 159 -11.23 -15.34 -4.05
C SER A 159 -12.56 -14.59 -4.08
N MET A 160 -12.64 -13.48 -4.81
CA MET A 160 -13.91 -12.84 -5.16
C MET A 160 -14.17 -12.91 -6.66
N GLY A 161 -15.41 -13.21 -7.02
CA GLY A 161 -15.96 -13.04 -8.35
C GLY A 161 -16.96 -11.88 -8.39
N THR A 162 -17.93 -11.94 -9.30
CA THR A 162 -18.97 -10.93 -9.45
C THR A 162 -20.02 -10.96 -8.34
N GLU A 163 -20.03 -12.00 -7.50
CA GLU A 163 -20.91 -12.04 -6.34
C GLU A 163 -20.50 -10.97 -5.31
N LYS A 164 -21.50 -10.27 -4.76
CA LYS A 164 -21.27 -9.33 -3.66
C LYS A 164 -21.04 -10.10 -2.37
N ASN A 165 -19.87 -9.86 -1.77
CA ASN A 165 -19.52 -10.35 -0.44
C ASN A 165 -19.63 -9.17 0.51
N CYS A 166 -20.56 -9.25 1.46
CA CYS A 166 -20.89 -8.16 2.36
C CYS A 166 -20.73 -8.58 3.82
N PHE A 167 -20.38 -7.63 4.68
CA PHE A 167 -20.35 -7.83 6.12
C PHE A 167 -20.56 -6.48 6.84
N VAL A 168 -20.95 -6.56 8.11
CA VAL A 168 -21.00 -5.39 8.99
C VAL A 168 -19.82 -5.46 9.94
N ILE A 169 -19.08 -4.37 10.06
CA ILE A 169 -17.99 -4.25 11.03
C ILE A 169 -18.29 -3.16 12.06
N THR A 170 -18.03 -3.47 13.33
CA THR A 170 -18.33 -2.58 14.45
C THR A 170 -17.05 -2.16 15.18
N ALA A 171 -16.92 -0.86 15.44
CA ALA A 171 -15.86 -0.28 16.24
C ALA A 171 -16.43 0.69 17.28
N TYR A 172 -15.70 0.89 18.37
CA TYR A 172 -16.09 1.76 19.47
C TYR A 172 -15.09 2.88 19.69
N ARG A 173 -15.59 4.09 19.93
CA ARG A 173 -14.79 5.24 20.30
C ARG A 173 -14.25 5.06 21.72
N ARG A 174 -12.95 4.75 21.82
CA ARG A 174 -12.22 4.63 23.09
C ARG A 174 -11.60 5.95 23.54
N LEU A 175 -11.28 6.83 22.59
CA LEU A 175 -10.68 8.14 22.86
C LEU A 175 -11.43 9.23 22.08
N LYS A 176 -11.66 10.38 22.74
CA LYS A 176 -12.13 11.59 22.07
C LYS A 176 -10.93 12.26 21.41
N VAL A 177 -11.02 12.49 20.10
CA VAL A 177 -9.97 13.09 19.28
C VAL A 177 -10.62 14.15 18.41
N SER A 178 -10.10 15.37 18.46
CA SER A 178 -10.51 16.47 17.58
C SER A 178 -9.85 16.34 16.21
N SER A 179 -10.51 16.87 15.17
CA SER A 179 -9.96 16.93 13.79
C SER A 179 -9.53 15.58 13.22
N ARG A 180 -10.46 14.61 13.22
CA ARG A 180 -10.23 13.29 12.63
C ARG A 180 -10.06 13.41 11.11
N ARG A 181 -9.00 12.79 10.57
CA ARG A 181 -8.87 12.58 9.13
C ARG A 181 -9.86 11.49 8.70
N PRO A 182 -10.37 11.54 7.45
CA PRO A 182 -11.15 10.44 6.90
C PRO A 182 -10.40 9.11 7.05
N ALA A 183 -11.16 8.08 7.40
CA ALA A 183 -10.70 6.71 7.39
C ALA A 183 -11.05 6.08 6.03
N TYR A 184 -10.55 4.88 5.75
CA TYR A 184 -10.78 4.24 4.46
C TYR A 184 -10.86 2.73 4.56
N VAL A 185 -11.55 2.15 3.60
CA VAL A 185 -11.55 0.72 3.34
C VAL A 185 -10.86 0.51 2.00
N ILE A 186 -9.97 -0.49 1.93
CA ILE A 186 -9.35 -0.90 0.68
C ILE A 186 -9.56 -2.40 0.48
N VAL A 187 -10.03 -2.78 -0.70
CA VAL A 187 -10.04 -4.17 -1.18
C VAL A 187 -8.97 -4.32 -2.25
N LYS A 188 -8.17 -5.39 -2.17
CA LYS A 188 -7.10 -5.66 -3.13
C LYS A 188 -6.89 -7.15 -3.35
N ASP A 189 -6.44 -7.51 -4.54
CA ASP A 189 -5.84 -8.83 -4.79
C ASP A 189 -4.49 -8.90 -4.07
N TYR A 190 -4.28 -9.95 -3.28
CA TYR A 190 -3.08 -10.11 -2.46
C TYR A 190 -1.81 -10.26 -3.29
N TYR A 191 -1.89 -10.94 -4.44
CA TYR A 191 -0.75 -11.19 -5.32
C TYR A 191 -0.59 -10.10 -6.39
N HIS A 192 -1.67 -9.39 -6.69
CA HIS A 192 -1.71 -8.27 -7.64
C HIS A 192 -2.32 -7.00 -7.03
N PRO A 193 -1.64 -6.31 -6.10
CA PRO A 193 -2.21 -5.17 -5.37
C PRO A 193 -2.64 -3.99 -6.25
N GLU A 194 -2.16 -3.90 -7.49
CA GLU A 194 -2.63 -2.95 -8.50
C GLU A 194 -4.12 -3.16 -8.85
N ASN A 195 -4.64 -4.36 -8.64
CA ASN A 195 -6.06 -4.68 -8.74
C ASN A 195 -6.70 -4.39 -7.38
N ASN A 196 -7.21 -3.17 -7.21
CA ASN A 196 -7.80 -2.71 -5.94
C ASN A 196 -9.00 -1.77 -6.15
N ALA A 197 -9.69 -1.48 -5.06
CA ALA A 197 -10.60 -0.35 -4.91
C ALA A 197 -10.46 0.23 -3.50
N ILE A 198 -10.61 1.55 -3.36
CA ILE A 198 -10.53 2.26 -2.08
C ILE A 198 -11.76 3.16 -1.96
N GLU A 199 -12.34 3.19 -0.77
CA GLU A 199 -13.44 4.10 -0.43
C GLU A 199 -13.13 4.77 0.91
N ASP A 200 -13.11 6.10 0.92
CA ASP A 200 -12.97 6.87 2.15
C ASP A 200 -14.32 7.13 2.80
N TYR A 201 -14.33 7.14 4.13
CA TYR A 201 -15.52 7.44 4.92
C TYR A 201 -15.15 8.33 6.09
N ASN A 202 -16.10 9.15 6.51
CA ASN A 202 -15.92 10.03 7.65
C ASN A 202 -16.90 9.68 8.76
N THR A 203 -16.42 9.70 10.00
CA THR A 203 -17.29 9.83 11.16
C THR A 203 -17.54 11.32 11.30
N GLU A 204 -18.79 11.77 11.15
CA GLU A 204 -19.16 13.18 11.31
C GLU A 204 -18.42 13.81 12.50
N GLN A 205 -17.97 15.06 12.30
CA GLN A 205 -17.46 15.89 13.38
C GLN A 205 -18.60 16.02 14.40
N ASP A 206 -18.46 15.37 15.55
CA ASP A 206 -19.19 15.81 16.73
C ASP A 206 -18.65 17.22 17.03
N GLU A 207 -19.31 18.23 16.48
CA GLU A 207 -19.23 19.59 16.98
C GLU A 207 -19.93 19.60 18.34
N GLU A 208 -19.13 19.68 19.40
CA GLU A 208 -19.51 20.30 20.68
C GLU A 208 -18.26 20.82 21.39
#